data_AF-D2V2T5-F1
#
_entry.id   AF-D2V2T5-F1
#
_cell.length_a   1.000
_cell.length_b   1.000
_cell.length_c   1.000
_cell.angle_alpha   90.00
_cell.angle_beta   90.00
_cell.angle_gamma   90.00
#
_symmetry.space_group_name_H-M   'P 1'
#
loop_
_entity.id
_entity.type
_entity.pdbx_description
1 polymer ?
#
loop_
_entity_poly.entity_id
_entity_poly.type
_entity_poly.pdbx_seq_one_letter_code
_entity_poly.pdbx_strand_id
1 'polypeptide(L)'
;SLQKDLKTNSLMDIKKLTSIAREEIKYCKSIAKVISTRIKTASAEEKLPSLYLLDSIIKNIGGEYIDEFSAGISDLFFYSFKVQIDLNIQIKYLKLLKTW
;
A
#
# COMPACT_ATOMS: atom_id res chain seq x y z
N SER A 1 -1.79 -12.63 15.83
CA SER A 1 -2.25 -11.25 15.57
C SER A 1 -1.85 -10.88 14.16
N LEU A 2 -2.69 -10.15 13.43
CA LEU A 2 -2.50 -9.68 12.04
C LEU A 2 -1.17 -8.93 11.78
N GLN A 3 -0.36 -8.67 12.80
CA GLN A 3 0.92 -7.98 12.72
C GLN A 3 2.10 -8.90 12.35
N LYS A 4 2.00 -10.23 12.53
CA LYS A 4 3.12 -11.15 12.24
C LYS A 4 3.19 -11.63 10.79
N ASP A 5 2.08 -11.62 10.06
CA ASP A 5 2.01 -12.08 8.66
C ASP A 5 2.48 -11.02 7.64
N LEU A 6 3.07 -9.92 8.11
CA LEU A 6 3.22 -8.69 7.35
C LEU A 6 4.68 -8.27 7.09
N LYS A 7 5.66 -9.08 7.53
CA LYS A 7 7.10 -8.74 7.51
C LYS A 7 7.76 -8.84 6.13
N THR A 8 7.10 -9.49 5.19
CA THR A 8 7.47 -9.51 3.77
C THR A 8 6.15 -9.69 3.05
N ASN A 9 5.47 -8.66 2.53
CA ASN A 9 4.28 -8.97 1.73
C ASN A 9 4.77 -9.75 0.50
N SER A 10 4.62 -11.06 0.53
CA SER A 10 4.77 -11.89 -0.64
C SER A 10 3.66 -11.52 -1.62
N LEU A 11 3.83 -11.83 -2.89
CA LEU A 11 2.76 -11.63 -3.88
C LEU A 11 1.45 -12.31 -3.43
N MET A 12 1.54 -13.42 -2.68
CA MET A 12 0.39 -14.12 -2.13
C MET A 12 -0.33 -13.29 -1.05
N ASP A 13 0.40 -12.60 -0.17
CA ASP A 13 -0.19 -11.76 0.87
C ASP A 13 -0.92 -10.56 0.28
N ILE A 14 -0.32 -9.92 -0.73
CA ILE A 14 -0.96 -8.82 -1.45
C ILE A 14 -2.28 -9.29 -2.06
N LYS A 15 -2.27 -10.43 -2.79
CA LYS A 15 -3.49 -10.97 -3.40
C LYS A 15 -4.56 -11.30 -2.36
N LYS A 16 -4.18 -11.93 -1.24
CA LYS A 16 -5.08 -12.28 -0.14
C LYS A 16 -5.71 -11.03 0.47
N LEU A 17 -4.91 -10.03 0.82
CA LEU A 17 -5.39 -8.78 1.43
C LEU A 17 -6.26 -7.99 0.46
N THR A 18 -5.95 -7.98 -0.84
CA THR A 18 -6.83 -7.39 -1.87
C THR A 18 -8.17 -8.13 -1.97
N SER A 19 -8.20 -9.46 -1.83
CA SER A 19 -9.48 -10.20 -1.79
C SER A 19 -10.33 -9.79 -0.60
N ILE A 20 -9.72 -9.76 0.60
CA ILE A 20 -10.40 -9.34 1.83
C ILE A 20 -10.93 -7.91 1.70
N ALA A 21 -10.14 -6.99 1.14
CA ALA A 21 -10.55 -5.61 0.92
C ALA A 21 -11.76 -5.48 -0.02
N ARG A 22 -11.90 -6.41 -0.98
CA ARG A 22 -13.05 -6.48 -1.88
C ARG A 22 -14.29 -7.01 -1.18
N GLU A 23 -14.15 -8.08 -0.40
CA GLU A 23 -15.24 -8.70 0.35
C GLU A 23 -15.81 -7.75 1.42
N GLU A 24 -14.95 -6.93 2.02
CA GLU A 24 -15.28 -6.00 3.10
C GLU A 24 -15.41 -4.54 2.62
N ILE A 25 -15.86 -4.31 1.39
CA ILE A 25 -15.95 -2.96 0.78
C ILE A 25 -16.75 -1.95 1.63
N LYS A 26 -17.75 -2.41 2.39
CA LYS A 26 -18.51 -1.60 3.37
C LYS A 26 -17.63 -0.91 4.42
N TYR A 27 -16.41 -1.39 4.64
CA TYR A 27 -15.42 -0.82 5.55
C TYR A 27 -14.27 -0.11 4.81
N CYS A 28 -14.46 0.25 3.53
CA CYS A 28 -13.47 0.87 2.65
C CYS A 28 -12.65 1.96 3.36
N LYS A 29 -13.33 2.95 3.95
CA LYS A 29 -12.71 4.05 4.70
C LYS A 29 -11.78 3.59 5.83
N SER A 30 -12.23 2.63 6.63
CA SER A 30 -11.44 2.08 7.73
C SER A 30 -10.23 1.30 7.21
N ILE A 31 -10.42 0.50 6.16
CA ILE A 31 -9.35 -0.28 5.51
C ILE A 31 -8.30 0.64 4.90
N ALA A 32 -8.72 1.66 4.15
CA ALA A 32 -7.85 2.67 3.57
C ALA A 32 -7.02 3.36 4.64
N LYS A 33 -7.66 3.80 5.74
CA LYS A 33 -6.96 4.41 6.88
C LYS A 33 -5.91 3.48 7.50
N VAL A 34 -6.21 2.20 7.67
CA VAL A 34 -5.26 1.22 8.22
C VAL A 34 -4.05 1.06 7.29
N ILE A 35 -4.27 0.96 5.98
CA ILE A 35 -3.20 0.83 4.98
C ILE A 35 -2.33 2.09 4.97
N SER A 36 -2.93 3.27 4.90
CA SER A 36 -2.20 4.54 4.92
C SER A 36 -1.40 4.72 6.21
N THR A 37 -1.96 4.31 7.35
CA THR A 37 -1.25 4.34 8.64
C THR A 37 -0.04 3.42 8.61
N ARG A 38 -0.20 2.18 8.12
CA ARG A 38 0.90 1.23 7.99
C ARG A 38 2.02 1.76 7.09
N ILE A 39 1.69 2.36 5.94
CA ILE A 39 2.70 2.98 5.06
C ILE A 39 3.50 4.04 5.83
N LYS A 40 2.85 4.85 6.68
CA LYS A 40 3.52 5.88 7.48
C LYS A 40 4.39 5.31 8.61
N THR A 41 3.92 4.27 9.30
CA THR A 41 4.56 3.78 10.55
C THR A 41 5.45 2.56 10.39
N ALA A 42 5.33 1.79 9.30
CA ALA A 42 6.14 0.59 9.09
C ALA A 42 7.62 0.91 8.86
N SER A 43 8.49 -0.09 9.03
CA SER A 43 9.92 0.00 8.72
C SER A 43 10.15 0.33 7.24
N ALA A 44 11.33 0.88 6.89
CA ALA A 44 11.63 1.33 5.54
C ALA A 44 11.49 0.21 4.49
N GLU A 45 11.78 -1.03 4.88
CA GLU A 45 11.68 -2.26 4.09
C GLU A 45 10.22 -2.66 3.81
N GLU A 46 9.32 -2.36 4.73
CA GLU A 46 7.89 -2.74 4.68
C GLU A 46 7.00 -1.68 4.01
N LYS A 47 7.48 -0.45 3.85
CA LYS A 47 6.72 0.64 3.20
C LYS A 47 6.41 0.35 1.74
N LEU A 48 7.40 -0.11 0.96
CA LEU A 48 7.21 -0.41 -0.46
C LEU A 48 6.23 -1.58 -0.68
N PRO A 49 6.35 -2.72 0.04
CA PRO A 49 5.33 -3.76 0.00
C PRO A 49 3.93 -3.29 0.40
N SER A 50 3.80 -2.32 1.30
CA SER A 50 2.51 -1.72 1.69
C SER A 50 1.94 -0.83 0.58
N LEU A 51 2.79 -0.10 -0.15
CA LEU A 51 2.38 0.64 -1.34
C LEU A 51 1.95 -0.27 -2.49
N TYR A 52 2.56 -1.45 -2.67
CA TYR A 52 2.07 -2.44 -3.63
C TYR A 52 0.68 -2.99 -3.27
N LEU A 53 0.35 -3.09 -1.98
CA LEU A 53 -1.00 -3.46 -1.56
C LEU A 53 -2.01 -2.37 -1.93
N LEU A 54 -1.67 -1.11 -1.65
CA LEU A 54 -2.50 0.05 -2.05
C LEU A 54 -2.71 0.06 -3.58
N ASP A 55 -1.64 -0.10 -4.36
CA ASP A 55 -1.69 -0.19 -5.82
C ASP A 55 -2.61 -1.32 -6.30
N SER A 56 -2.47 -2.52 -5.71
CA SER A 56 -3.31 -3.66 -6.05
C SER A 56 -4.80 -3.40 -5.75
N ILE A 57 -5.12 -2.76 -4.62
CA ILE A 57 -6.49 -2.41 -4.27
C ILE A 57 -7.08 -1.42 -5.27
N ILE A 58 -6.34 -0.33 -5.58
CA ILE A 58 -6.80 0.67 -6.55
C ILE A 58 -7.02 0.05 -7.93
N LYS A 59 -6.07 -0.75 -8.44
CA LYS A 59 -6.16 -1.33 -9.78
C LYS A 59 -7.20 -2.44 -9.93
N ASN A 60 -7.41 -3.26 -8.90
CA ASN A 60 -8.27 -4.45 -9.00
C ASN A 60 -9.66 -4.27 -8.39
N ILE A 61 -9.88 -3.21 -7.60
CA ILE A 61 -11.17 -2.92 -6.98
C ILE A 61 -11.65 -1.55 -7.44
N GLY A 62 -10.81 -0.52 -7.29
CA GLY A 62 -11.17 0.85 -7.67
C GLY A 62 -12.32 1.40 -6.82
N GLY A 63 -13.18 2.23 -7.43
CA GLY A 63 -14.38 2.78 -6.80
C GLY A 63 -14.06 3.59 -5.55
N GLU A 64 -14.76 3.31 -4.44
CA GLU A 64 -14.61 4.00 -3.16
C GLU A 64 -13.15 4.06 -2.66
N TYR A 65 -12.33 3.07 -2.99
CA TYR A 65 -10.91 3.10 -2.62
C TYR A 65 -10.11 4.18 -3.36
N ILE A 66 -10.48 4.52 -4.59
CA ILE A 66 -9.86 5.64 -5.32
C ILE A 66 -10.15 6.94 -4.57
N ASP A 67 -11.41 7.14 -4.17
CA ASP A 67 -11.83 8.35 -3.46
C ASP A 67 -11.08 8.48 -2.13
N GLU A 68 -11.01 7.39 -1.34
CA GLU A 68 -10.33 7.37 -0.04
C GLU A 68 -8.81 7.60 -0.14
N PHE A 69 -8.15 7.15 -1.22
CA PHE A 69 -6.70 7.33 -1.39
C PHE A 69 -6.30 8.61 -2.13
N SER A 70 -7.16 9.14 -3.00
CA SER A 70 -6.84 10.26 -3.90
C SER A 70 -6.29 11.48 -3.17
N ALA A 71 -6.81 11.79 -1.99
CA ALA A 71 -6.46 12.96 -1.20
C ALA A 71 -5.04 12.91 -0.58
N GLY A 72 -4.38 11.74 -0.54
CA GLY A 72 -3.11 11.58 0.20
C GLY A 72 -2.10 10.63 -0.43
N ILE A 73 -2.38 10.08 -1.62
CA ILE A 73 -1.54 9.08 -2.25
C ILE A 73 -0.14 9.61 -2.61
N SER A 74 -0.05 10.85 -3.11
CA SER A 74 1.23 11.51 -3.43
C SER A 74 2.09 11.69 -2.17
N ASP A 75 1.49 12.20 -1.09
CA ASP A 75 2.20 12.39 0.18
C ASP A 75 2.68 11.06 0.77
N LEU A 76 1.84 10.03 0.74
CA LEU A 76 2.21 8.68 1.19
C LEU A 76 3.39 8.12 0.38
N PHE A 77 3.37 8.30 -0.94
CA PHE A 77 4.44 7.85 -1.81
C PHE A 77 5.74 8.60 -1.50
N PHE A 78 5.74 9.93 -1.53
CA PHE A 78 6.95 10.73 -1.34
C PHE A 78 7.52 10.61 0.07
N TYR A 79 6.66 10.52 1.10
CA TYR A 79 7.10 10.23 2.47
C TYR A 79 7.86 8.91 2.54
N SER A 80 7.33 7.86 1.91
CA SER A 80 7.93 6.52 1.92
C SER A 80 9.20 6.43 1.07
N PHE A 81 9.22 7.12 -0.07
CA PHE A 81 10.38 7.21 -0.94
C PHE A 81 11.55 7.93 -0.27
N LYS A 82 11.28 9.08 0.37
CA LYS A 82 12.31 9.92 0.99
C LYS A 82 13.09 9.23 2.11
N VAL A 83 12.43 8.35 2.88
CA VAL A 83 13.09 7.62 3.97
C VAL A 83 13.90 6.40 3.50
N GLN A 84 13.77 6.01 2.23
CA GLN A 84 14.50 4.87 1.68
C GLN A 84 15.89 5.32 1.21
N ILE A 85 16.93 4.65 1.70
CA ILE A 85 18.34 4.95 1.38
C ILE A 85 18.96 3.98 0.36
N ASP A 86 18.36 2.80 0.18
CA ASP A 86 18.81 1.83 -0.83
C ASP A 86 18.35 2.24 -2.22
N LEU A 87 19.31 2.53 -3.11
CA LEU A 87 19.09 2.92 -4.50
C LEU A 87 18.33 1.85 -5.31
N ASN A 88 18.57 0.56 -5.06
CA ASN A 88 17.86 -0.51 -5.75
C ASN A 88 16.37 -0.52 -5.38
N ILE A 89 16.06 -0.18 -4.13
CA ILE A 89 14.67 -0.05 -3.67
C ILE A 89 14.06 1.25 -4.20
N GLN A 90 14.79 2.37 -4.21
CA GLN A 90 14.33 3.62 -4.82
C GLN A 90 13.94 3.43 -6.31
N ILE A 91 14.70 2.66 -7.09
CA ILE A 91 14.33 2.32 -8.47
C ILE A 91 12.97 1.60 -8.53
N LYS A 92 12.67 0.70 -7.57
CA LYS A 92 11.38 0.01 -7.50
C LYS A 92 10.23 0.96 -7.17
N TYR A 93 10.45 1.95 -6.29
CA TYR A 93 9.50 3.04 -6.07
C TYR A 93 9.22 3.82 -7.35
N LEU A 94 10.27 4.23 -8.08
CA LEU A 94 10.11 4.97 -9.33
C LEU A 94 9.40 4.14 -10.40
N LYS A 95 9.65 2.83 -10.47
CA LYS A 95 8.90 1.91 -11.34
C LYS A 95 7.43 1.86 -10.95
N LEU A 96 7.11 1.82 -9.65
CA LEU A 96 5.72 1.85 -9.18
C LEU A 96 5.03 3.16 -9.59
N LEU A 97 5.67 4.31 -9.36
CA LEU A 97 5.13 5.63 -9.72
C LEU A 97 4.80 5.74 -11.21
N LYS A 98 5.61 5.14 -12.09
CA LYS A 98 5.33 5.11 -13.55
C LYS A 98 4.08 4.32 -13.94
N THR A 99 3.52 3.52 -13.04
CA THR A 99 2.29 2.76 -13.28
C THR A 99 1.03 3.45 -12.80
N TRP A 100 1.16 4.64 -12.21
CA TRP A 100 0.08 5.46 -11.66
C TRP A 100 -0.27 6.60 -12.61
#